data_AF-A0A2Z4UZG5-F1
#
_entry.id   AF-A0A2Z4UZG5-F1
#
_cell.length_a   1.000
_cell.length_b   1.000
_cell.length_c   1.000
_cell.angle_alpha   90.00
_cell.angle_beta   90.00
_cell.angle_gamma   90.00
#
_symmetry.space_group_name_H-M   'P 1'
#
loop_
_entity.id
_entity.type
_entity.pdbx_description
1 polymer ?
#
loop_
_entity_poly.entity_id
_entity_poly.type
_entity_poly.pdbx_seq_one_letter_code
_entity_poly.pdbx_strand_id
1 'polypeptide(L)'
;MSAEIEKAAAQVAKLRAQAEKVSGPLADAEALLQAAQESESARRAERAMDYNREVVATYRERAEAVTASAEPAQQQFLDALSAEPWFAAYVECRATRHKRGHVMTEAQRAQSALGEVSTVPEQRWYGSRLLEDIVSHADRKAEELAAEFDQELSAKRDAYIAGKD
;
A
#
# COMPACT_ATOMS: atom_id res chain seq x y z
N MET A 1 -70.94 -31.81 -13.73
CA MET A 1 -69.85 -31.11 -14.44
C MET A 1 -69.96 -29.59 -14.39
N SER A 2 -71.13 -28.95 -14.53
CA SER A 2 -71.22 -27.47 -14.49
C SER A 2 -70.85 -26.81 -13.14
N ALA A 3 -71.22 -27.41 -12.00
CA ALA A 3 -70.98 -26.82 -10.67
C ALA A 3 -69.50 -26.78 -10.26
N GLU A 4 -68.68 -27.74 -10.71
CA GLU A 4 -67.24 -27.75 -10.43
C GLU A 4 -66.49 -26.73 -11.29
N ILE A 5 -66.94 -26.52 -12.53
CA ILE A 5 -66.38 -25.53 -13.45
C ILE A 5 -66.66 -24.10 -12.94
N GLU A 6 -67.86 -23.84 -12.43
CA GLU A 6 -68.20 -22.55 -11.80
C GLU A 6 -67.36 -22.28 -10.55
N LYS A 7 -67.12 -23.30 -9.72
CA LYS A 7 -66.29 -23.18 -8.51
C LYS A 7 -64.83 -22.90 -8.84
N ALA A 8 -64.28 -23.57 -9.86
CA ALA A 8 -62.93 -23.32 -10.36
C ALA A 8 -62.80 -21.91 -10.97
N ALA A 9 -63.80 -21.45 -11.73
CA ALA A 9 -63.84 -20.10 -12.29
C ALA A 9 -63.87 -19.02 -11.18
N ALA A 10 -64.65 -19.23 -10.12
CA ALA A 10 -64.67 -18.35 -8.96
C ALA A 10 -63.32 -18.33 -8.21
N GLN A 11 -62.62 -19.47 -8.12
CA GLN A 11 -61.28 -19.55 -7.54
C GLN A 11 -60.23 -18.82 -8.38
N VAL A 12 -60.27 -18.95 -9.71
CA VAL A 12 -59.38 -18.21 -10.62
C VAL A 12 -59.66 -16.71 -10.56
N ALA A 13 -60.92 -16.29 -10.53
CA ALA A 13 -61.28 -14.88 -10.37
C ALA A 13 -60.78 -14.30 -9.03
N LYS A 14 -60.91 -15.08 -7.94
CA LYS A 14 -60.38 -14.71 -6.63
C LYS A 14 -58.85 -14.60 -6.62
N LEU A 15 -58.15 -15.54 -7.24
CA LEU A 15 -56.69 -15.52 -7.35
C LEU A 15 -56.20 -14.36 -8.23
N ARG A 16 -56.91 -14.03 -9.32
CA ARG A 16 -56.64 -12.84 -10.15
C ARG A 16 -56.82 -11.55 -9.35
N ALA A 17 -57.92 -11.42 -8.62
CA ALA A 17 -58.15 -10.25 -7.76
C ALA A 17 -57.10 -10.14 -6.63
N GLN A 18 -56.63 -11.27 -6.09
CA GLN A 18 -55.54 -11.28 -5.12
C GLN A 18 -54.19 -10.90 -5.75
N ALA A 19 -53.91 -11.37 -6.96
CA ALA A 19 -52.70 -11.00 -7.70
C ALA A 19 -52.68 -9.52 -8.07
N GLU A 20 -53.79 -8.97 -8.58
CA GLU A 20 -53.96 -7.54 -8.87
C GLU A 20 -53.85 -6.68 -7.61
N LYS A 21 -54.38 -7.16 -6.48
CA LYS A 21 -54.29 -6.46 -5.19
C LYS A 21 -52.84 -6.34 -4.70
N VAL A 22 -51.96 -7.28 -5.04
CA VAL A 22 -50.57 -7.30 -4.60
C VAL A 22 -49.63 -6.67 -5.65
N SER A 23 -49.99 -6.71 -6.94
CA SER A 23 -49.14 -6.20 -8.02
C SER A 23 -48.93 -4.68 -7.95
N GLY A 24 -49.96 -3.91 -7.57
CA GLY A 24 -49.83 -2.46 -7.37
C GLY A 24 -48.86 -2.10 -6.23
N PRO A 25 -49.10 -2.59 -5.00
CA PRO A 25 -48.18 -2.38 -3.88
C PRO A 25 -46.76 -2.89 -4.11
N LEU A 26 -46.59 -3.97 -4.89
CA LEU A 26 -45.27 -4.48 -5.27
C LEU A 26 -44.56 -3.52 -6.21
N ALA A 27 -45.23 -3.03 -7.26
CA ALA A 27 -44.67 -2.03 -8.18
C ALA A 27 -44.34 -0.71 -7.46
N ASP A 28 -45.19 -0.27 -6.53
CA ASP A 28 -44.93 0.91 -5.70
C ASP A 28 -43.71 0.70 -4.79
N ALA A 29 -43.58 -0.49 -4.18
CA ALA A 29 -42.43 -0.84 -3.35
C ALA A 29 -41.12 -0.95 -4.15
N GLU A 30 -41.17 -1.50 -5.37
CA GLU A 30 -40.04 -1.56 -6.30
C GLU A 30 -39.61 -0.14 -6.73
N ALA A 31 -40.56 0.74 -7.05
CA ALA A 31 -40.26 2.14 -7.38
C ALA A 31 -39.65 2.90 -6.19
N LEU A 32 -40.15 2.69 -4.97
CA LEU A 32 -39.58 3.26 -3.75
C LEU A 32 -38.18 2.73 -3.45
N LEU A 33 -37.94 1.42 -3.66
CA LEU A 33 -36.62 0.83 -3.49
C LEU A 33 -35.63 1.40 -4.51
N GLN A 34 -36.03 1.53 -5.77
CA GLN A 34 -35.20 2.11 -6.81
C GLN A 34 -34.86 3.58 -6.48
N ALA A 35 -35.85 4.38 -6.11
CA ALA A 35 -35.63 5.77 -5.71
C ALA A 35 -34.70 5.89 -4.48
N ALA A 36 -34.82 4.98 -3.52
CA ALA A 36 -33.94 4.91 -2.35
C ALA A 36 -32.50 4.53 -2.74
N GLN A 37 -32.31 3.57 -3.66
CA GLN A 37 -31.01 3.16 -4.18
C GLN A 37 -30.33 4.31 -4.95
N GLU A 38 -31.08 5.00 -5.82
CA GLU A 38 -30.59 6.17 -6.56
C GLU A 38 -30.16 7.29 -5.59
N SER A 39 -30.99 7.60 -4.60
CA SER A 39 -30.66 8.60 -3.57
C SER A 39 -29.42 8.22 -2.76
N GLU A 40 -29.26 6.96 -2.39
CA GLU A 40 -28.09 6.48 -1.64
C GLU A 40 -26.83 6.56 -2.51
N SER A 41 -26.91 6.16 -3.78
CA SER A 41 -25.80 6.25 -4.73
C SER A 41 -25.32 7.69 -4.92
N ALA A 42 -26.26 8.66 -4.97
CA ALA A 42 -25.94 10.08 -5.05
C ALA A 42 -25.20 10.56 -3.80
N ARG A 43 -25.66 10.17 -2.60
CA ARG A 43 -24.97 10.50 -1.34
C ARG A 43 -23.58 9.87 -1.24
N ARG A 44 -23.40 8.64 -1.73
CA ARG A 44 -22.08 8.00 -1.82
C ARG A 44 -21.16 8.77 -2.76
N ALA A 45 -21.67 9.20 -3.91
CA ALA A 45 -20.89 9.98 -4.88
C ALA A 45 -20.45 11.33 -4.29
N GLU A 46 -21.32 12.01 -3.54
CA GLU A 46 -20.98 13.24 -2.82
C GLU A 46 -19.88 12.99 -1.78
N ARG A 47 -20.04 11.99 -0.91
CA ARG A 47 -19.01 11.61 0.08
C ARG A 47 -17.67 11.25 -0.58
N ALA A 48 -17.70 10.54 -1.71
CA ALA A 48 -16.49 10.21 -2.45
C ALA A 48 -15.78 11.47 -2.97
N MET A 49 -16.53 12.48 -3.44
CA MET A 49 -15.96 13.75 -3.87
C MET A 49 -15.34 14.52 -2.70
N ASP A 50 -15.99 14.53 -1.53
CA ASP A 50 -15.47 15.19 -0.34
C ASP A 50 -14.18 14.54 0.16
N TYR A 51 -14.15 13.21 0.25
CA TYR A 51 -12.95 12.45 0.58
C TYR A 51 -11.80 12.77 -0.39
N ASN A 52 -12.08 12.76 -1.70
CA ASN A 52 -11.07 13.06 -2.71
C ASN A 52 -10.52 14.49 -2.57
N ARG A 53 -11.38 15.47 -2.29
CA ARG A 53 -10.93 16.86 -2.05
C ARG A 53 -10.05 16.94 -0.81
N GLU A 54 -10.42 16.27 0.27
CA GLU A 54 -9.62 16.24 1.50
C GLU A 54 -8.25 15.59 1.28
N VAL A 55 -8.20 14.43 0.61
CA VAL A 55 -6.95 13.76 0.26
C VAL A 55 -6.07 14.67 -0.59
N VAL A 56 -6.62 15.29 -1.63
CA VAL A 56 -5.86 16.23 -2.49
C VAL A 56 -5.39 17.46 -1.72
N ALA A 57 -6.16 17.94 -0.74
CA ALA A 57 -5.76 19.08 0.09
C ALA A 57 -4.61 18.72 1.05
N THR A 58 -4.54 17.46 1.52
CA THR A 58 -3.65 17.05 2.62
C THR A 58 -2.57 16.03 2.21
N TYR A 59 -2.47 15.65 0.93
CA TYR A 59 -1.56 14.57 0.52
C TYR A 59 -0.10 14.80 0.87
N ARG A 60 0.36 16.07 0.85
CA ARG A 60 1.75 16.42 1.19
C ARG A 60 2.04 16.17 2.66
N GLU A 61 1.18 16.66 3.54
CA GLU A 61 1.29 16.46 4.98
C GLU A 61 1.21 14.98 5.34
N ARG A 62 0.30 14.24 4.70
CA ARG A 62 0.20 12.78 4.86
C ARG A 62 1.47 12.06 4.42
N ALA A 63 2.03 12.42 3.26
CA ALA A 63 3.27 11.83 2.75
C ALA A 63 4.49 12.19 3.62
N GLU A 64 4.54 13.42 4.11
CA GLU A 64 5.59 13.87 5.03
C GLU A 64 5.50 13.13 6.36
N ALA A 65 4.31 12.95 6.92
CA ALA A 65 4.10 12.17 8.15
C ALA A 65 4.56 10.71 8.00
N VAL A 66 4.27 10.07 6.85
CA VAL A 66 4.75 8.71 6.55
C VAL A 66 6.27 8.68 6.36
N THR A 67 6.87 9.73 5.80
CA THR A 67 8.32 9.81 5.64
C THR A 67 9.01 10.01 6.98
N ALA A 68 8.48 10.90 7.83
CA ALA A 68 9.03 11.20 9.15
C ALA A 68 8.97 9.98 10.10
N SER A 69 8.00 9.08 9.91
CA SER A 69 7.94 7.85 10.70
C SER A 69 9.03 6.84 10.35
N ALA A 70 9.72 7.00 9.21
CA ALA A 70 10.81 6.12 8.79
C ALA A 70 12.13 6.42 9.52
N GLU A 71 12.41 7.66 9.94
CA GLU A 71 13.69 8.03 10.56
C GLU A 71 13.98 7.24 11.86
N PRO A 72 13.03 7.11 12.82
CA PRO A 72 13.27 6.31 14.01
C PRO A 72 13.44 4.81 13.70
N ALA A 73 12.70 4.29 12.73
CA ALA A 73 12.80 2.89 12.31
C ALA A 73 14.16 2.60 11.65
N GLN A 74 14.65 3.54 10.83
CA GLN A 74 15.98 3.46 10.25
C GLN A 74 17.06 3.47 11.34
N GLN A 75 16.96 4.37 12.32
CA GLN A 75 17.92 4.41 13.43
C GLN A 75 17.91 3.11 14.24
N GLN A 76 16.72 2.58 14.57
CA GLN A 76 16.59 1.30 15.27
C GLN A 76 17.20 0.14 14.48
N PHE A 77 17.00 0.11 13.15
CA PHE A 77 17.62 -0.89 12.29
C PHE A 77 19.15 -0.79 12.33
N LEU A 78 19.71 0.42 12.22
CA LEU A 78 21.16 0.63 12.26
C LEU A 78 21.74 0.24 13.62
N ASP A 79 21.06 0.57 14.71
CA ASP A 79 21.46 0.18 16.06
C ASP A 79 21.48 -1.34 16.21
N ALA A 80 20.41 -2.02 15.80
CA ALA A 80 20.32 -3.47 15.82
C ALA A 80 21.39 -4.13 14.94
N LEU A 81 21.56 -3.65 13.71
CA LEU A 81 22.57 -4.17 12.77
C LEU A 81 23.99 -3.98 13.31
N SER A 82 24.27 -2.85 13.97
CA SER A 82 25.59 -2.56 14.54
C SER A 82 25.93 -3.44 15.74
N ALA A 83 24.92 -3.95 16.45
CA ALA A 83 25.10 -4.88 17.55
C ALA A 83 25.45 -6.31 17.07
N GLU A 84 25.24 -6.63 15.80
CA GLU A 84 25.46 -7.97 15.27
C GLU A 84 26.95 -8.29 15.04
N PRO A 85 27.48 -9.39 15.62
CA PRO A 85 28.90 -9.75 15.48
C PRO A 85 29.36 -9.98 14.04
N TRP A 86 28.48 -10.56 13.19
CA TRP A 86 28.81 -10.79 11.78
C TRP A 86 28.97 -9.48 11.00
N PHE A 87 28.19 -8.46 11.36
CA PHE A 87 28.25 -7.14 10.73
C PHE A 87 29.52 -6.41 11.15
N ALA A 88 29.91 -6.48 12.43
CA ALA A 88 31.18 -5.95 12.91
C ALA A 88 32.38 -6.56 12.15
N ALA A 89 32.40 -7.88 11.98
CA ALA A 89 33.45 -8.57 11.20
C ALA A 89 33.44 -8.15 9.72
N TYR A 90 32.25 -7.95 9.13
CA TYR A 90 32.13 -7.44 7.77
C TYR A 90 32.66 -6.00 7.64
N VAL A 91 32.32 -5.12 8.59
CA VAL A 91 32.84 -3.75 8.66
C VAL A 91 34.36 -3.74 8.78
N GLU A 92 34.96 -4.62 9.57
CA GLU A 92 36.42 -4.73 9.69
C GLU A 92 37.08 -5.20 8.37
N CYS A 93 36.48 -6.17 7.69
CA CYS A 93 36.90 -6.57 6.35
C CYS A 93 36.82 -5.41 5.34
N ARG A 94 35.74 -4.61 5.40
CA ARG A 94 35.59 -3.40 4.57
C ARG A 94 36.59 -2.31 4.95
N ALA A 95 36.82 -2.09 6.24
CA ALA A 95 37.75 -1.10 6.77
C ALA A 95 39.18 -1.38 6.32
N THR A 96 39.57 -2.65 6.22
CA THR A 96 40.88 -3.05 5.65
C THR A 96 41.10 -2.49 4.24
N ARG A 97 40.04 -2.34 3.45
CA ARG A 97 40.11 -1.75 2.10
C ARG A 97 40.40 -0.24 2.16
N HIS A 98 39.74 0.47 3.06
CA HIS A 98 39.98 1.91 3.28
C HIS A 98 41.36 2.16 3.85
N LYS A 99 41.80 1.35 4.82
CA LYS A 99 43.16 1.36 5.38
C LYS A 99 44.21 1.17 4.28
N ARG A 100 44.02 0.19 3.38
CA ARG A 100 44.89 0.00 2.21
C ARG A 100 44.90 1.23 1.31
N GLY A 101 43.74 1.84 1.04
CA GLY A 101 43.64 3.07 0.26
C GLY A 101 44.49 4.19 0.85
N HIS A 102 44.40 4.42 2.16
CA HIS A 102 45.24 5.41 2.85
C HIS A 102 46.73 5.13 2.71
N VAL A 103 47.16 3.86 2.83
CA VAL A 103 48.56 3.47 2.63
C VAL A 103 49.02 3.78 1.20
N MET A 104 48.20 3.47 0.19
CA MET A 104 48.53 3.73 -1.22
C MET A 104 48.60 5.23 -1.52
N THR A 105 47.65 6.02 -1.01
CA THR A 105 47.68 7.48 -1.12
C THR A 105 48.93 8.07 -0.47
N GLU A 106 49.32 7.57 0.70
CA GLU A 106 50.52 8.04 1.39
C GLU A 106 51.80 7.68 0.60
N ALA A 107 51.87 6.46 0.05
CA ALA A 107 52.97 6.06 -0.81
C ALA A 107 53.09 6.94 -2.06
N GLN A 108 51.96 7.29 -2.69
CA GLN A 108 51.93 8.17 -3.86
C GLN A 108 52.39 9.59 -3.52
N ARG A 109 52.00 10.11 -2.34
CA ARG A 109 52.47 11.40 -1.84
C ARG A 109 53.97 11.39 -1.60
N ALA A 110 54.50 10.33 -1.00
CA ALA A 110 55.93 10.16 -0.76
C ALA A 110 56.74 10.13 -2.07
N GLN A 111 56.31 9.34 -3.07
CA GLN A 111 56.96 9.30 -4.39
C GLN A 111 56.94 10.68 -5.06
N SER A 112 55.80 11.38 -5.00
CA SER A 112 55.66 12.72 -5.57
C SER A 112 56.60 13.73 -4.89
N ALA A 113 56.72 13.69 -3.55
CA ALA A 113 57.61 14.58 -2.80
C ALA A 113 59.10 14.33 -3.11
N LEU A 114 59.47 13.11 -3.45
CA LEU A 114 60.82 12.73 -3.87
C LEU A 114 61.10 13.01 -5.35
N GLY A 115 60.12 13.46 -6.13
CA GLY A 115 60.23 13.67 -7.57
C GLY A 115 60.26 12.38 -8.39
N GLU A 116 59.81 11.26 -7.82
CA GLU A 116 59.73 9.96 -8.49
C GLU A 116 58.44 9.83 -9.32
N VAL A 117 58.49 9.02 -10.38
CA VAL A 117 57.29 8.67 -11.15
C VAL A 117 56.42 7.72 -10.33
N SER A 118 55.15 8.08 -10.14
CA SER A 118 54.18 7.28 -9.37
C SER A 118 54.01 5.89 -9.96
N THR A 119 54.34 4.86 -9.17
CA THR A 119 54.15 3.44 -9.54
C THR A 119 53.04 2.75 -8.74
N VAL A 120 52.38 3.49 -7.84
CA VAL A 120 51.30 2.97 -7.00
C VAL A 120 50.10 2.56 -7.87
N PRO A 121 49.63 1.30 -7.77
CA PRO A 121 48.51 0.82 -8.58
C PRO A 121 47.16 1.42 -8.13
N GLU A 122 46.27 1.67 -9.09
CA GLU A 122 44.91 2.11 -8.81
C GLU A 122 44.12 1.08 -8.00
N GLN A 123 43.35 1.57 -7.03
CA GLN A 123 42.53 0.73 -6.20
C GLN A 123 41.32 0.21 -6.98
N ARG A 124 41.33 -1.08 -7.32
CA ARG A 124 40.17 -1.78 -7.87
C ARG A 124 39.35 -2.43 -6.77
N TRP A 125 38.03 -2.30 -6.88
CA TRP A 125 37.07 -2.80 -5.91
C TRP A 125 36.30 -3.97 -6.51
N TYR A 126 36.36 -5.14 -5.86
CA TYR A 126 35.55 -6.29 -6.22
C TYR A 126 34.74 -6.74 -4.98
N GLY A 127 33.43 -6.88 -5.14
CA GLY A 127 32.45 -7.26 -4.12
C GLY A 127 31.22 -6.33 -4.17
N SER A 128 29.98 -6.80 -4.13
CA SER A 128 29.47 -7.93 -3.33
C SER A 128 28.05 -8.37 -3.75
N ARG A 129 27.89 -9.63 -4.19
CA ARG A 129 26.57 -10.25 -4.43
C ARG A 129 25.74 -10.48 -3.15
N LEU A 130 26.39 -10.71 -2.01
CA LEU A 130 25.69 -11.01 -0.74
C LEU A 130 24.83 -9.85 -0.23
N LEU A 131 25.33 -8.61 -0.32
CA LEU A 131 24.54 -7.44 0.10
C LEU A 131 23.40 -7.17 -0.89
N GLU A 132 23.61 -7.45 -2.18
CA GLU A 132 22.57 -7.35 -3.20
C GLU A 132 21.40 -8.30 -2.89
N ASP A 133 21.70 -9.54 -2.46
CA ASP A 133 20.67 -10.52 -2.07
C ASP A 133 19.90 -10.08 -0.81
N ILE A 134 20.59 -9.50 0.19
CA ILE A 134 19.96 -8.99 1.42
C ILE A 134 19.04 -7.79 1.10
N VAL A 135 19.52 -6.84 0.29
CA VAL A 135 18.72 -5.69 -0.16
C VAL A 135 17.50 -6.18 -0.94
N SER A 136 17.67 -7.10 -1.88
CA SER A 136 16.56 -7.66 -2.65
C SER A 136 15.51 -8.36 -1.77
N HIS A 137 15.93 -9.06 -0.71
CA HIS A 137 15.00 -9.65 0.24
C HIS A 137 14.26 -8.59 1.08
N ALA A 138 14.98 -7.57 1.56
CA ALA A 138 14.41 -6.47 2.34
C ALA A 138 13.38 -5.67 1.52
N ASP A 139 13.68 -5.37 0.26
CA ASP A 139 12.76 -4.64 -0.63
C ASP A 139 11.45 -5.42 -0.84
N ARG A 140 11.52 -6.75 -1.01
CA ARG A 140 10.32 -7.58 -1.11
C ARG A 140 9.46 -7.51 0.16
N LYS A 141 10.08 -7.47 1.34
CA LYS A 141 9.36 -7.32 2.61
C LYS A 141 8.78 -5.92 2.79
N ALA A 142 9.48 -4.89 2.31
CA ALA A 142 8.96 -3.53 2.28
C ALA A 142 7.75 -3.41 1.34
N GLU A 143 7.77 -4.08 0.18
CA GLU A 143 6.62 -4.14 -0.74
C GLU A 143 5.40 -4.80 -0.09
N GLU A 144 5.60 -5.90 0.65
CA GLU A 144 4.51 -6.55 1.41
C GLU A 144 3.87 -5.58 2.42
N LEU A 145 4.69 -4.86 3.21
CA LEU A 145 4.20 -3.87 4.18
C LEU A 145 3.51 -2.68 3.49
N ALA A 146 4.04 -2.21 2.36
CA ALA A 146 3.43 -1.14 1.59
C ALA A 146 2.07 -1.55 1.01
N ALA A 147 1.91 -2.81 0.61
CA ALA A 147 0.64 -3.34 0.14
C ALA A 147 -0.42 -3.40 1.26
N GLU A 148 -0.02 -3.74 2.50
CA GLU A 148 -0.92 -3.66 3.66
C GLU A 148 -1.40 -2.23 3.90
N PHE A 149 -0.49 -1.25 3.83
CA PHE A 149 -0.83 0.17 3.96
C PHE A 149 -1.80 0.66 2.86
N ASP A 150 -1.61 0.23 1.61
CA ASP A 150 -2.52 0.55 0.50
C ASP A 150 -3.93 -0.03 0.72
N GLN A 151 -4.01 -1.26 1.25
CA GLN A 151 -5.27 -1.88 1.63
C GLN A 151 -5.97 -1.09 2.74
N GLU A 152 -5.23 -0.62 3.75
CA GLU A 152 -5.79 0.23 4.81
C GLU A 152 -6.31 1.56 4.27
N LEU A 153 -5.60 2.22 3.35
CA LEU A 153 -6.04 3.45 2.71
C LEU A 153 -7.33 3.23 1.91
N SER A 154 -7.40 2.14 1.15
CA SER A 154 -8.58 1.75 0.40
C SER A 154 -9.77 1.46 1.32
N ALA A 155 -9.55 0.73 2.41
CA ALA A 155 -10.59 0.42 3.39
C ALA A 155 -11.12 1.67 4.08
N LYS A 156 -10.25 2.61 4.46
CA LYS A 156 -10.66 3.92 5.03
C LYS A 156 -11.53 4.71 4.06
N ARG A 157 -11.13 4.79 2.79
CA ARG A 157 -11.94 5.44 1.75
C ARG A 157 -13.32 4.80 1.64
N ASP A 158 -13.38 3.47 1.58
CA ASP A 158 -14.64 2.75 1.41
C ASP A 158 -15.55 2.87 2.63
N ALA A 159 -14.99 2.92 3.84
CA ALA A 159 -15.72 3.18 5.08
C ALA A 159 -16.32 4.59 5.11
N TYR A 160 -15.55 5.61 4.72
CA TYR A 160 -16.02 6.99 4.57
C TYR A 160 -17.19 7.09 3.58
N ILE A 161 -17.03 6.50 2.39
CA ILE A 161 -18.06 6.51 1.34
C ILE A 161 -19.31 5.76 1.80
N ALA A 162 -19.16 4.66 2.55
CA ALA A 162 -20.27 3.92 3.13
C ALA A 162 -20.96 4.66 4.29
N GLY A 163 -20.38 5.74 4.81
CA GLY A 163 -20.88 6.47 5.98
C GLY A 163 -20.75 5.64 7.27
N LYS A 164 -19.69 4.83 7.36
CA LYS A 164 -19.38 3.96 8.51
C LYS A 164 -18.29 4.53 9.42
N ASP A 165 -17.78 5.71 9.06
CA ASP A 165 -16.80 6.49 9.81
C ASP A 165 -17.45 7.28 10.96
#